data_AF-A0A6P0NFB2-F1
#
_entry.id   AF-A0A6P0NFB2-F1
#
_cell.length_a   1.000
_cell.length_b   1.000
_cell.length_c   1.000
_cell.angle_alpha   90.00
_cell.angle_beta   90.00
_cell.angle_gamma   90.00
#
_symmetry.space_group_name_H-M   'P 1'
#
loop_
_entity.id
_entity.type
_entity.pdbx_description
1 polymer ?
#
loop_
_entity_poly.entity_id
_entity_poly.type
_entity_poly.pdbx_seq_one_letter_code
_entity_poly.pdbx_strand_id
1 'polypeptide(L)'
;FGVVEDLAKRLAQGEAEWVEHSVPPPTEQDRAQLLRMIGGDAIRGAVEGYFGIKLAFQNCHKTAIFRPEALESPAYQDFISIRSQILNQTPELIHC
;
A
#
# COMPACT_ATOMS: atom_id res chain seq x y z
N PHE A 1 -9.01 -4.27 8.60
CA PHE A 1 -7.62 -4.62 8.25
C PHE A 1 -7.50 -5.56 7.05
N GLY A 2 -8.59 -6.00 6.41
CA GLY A 2 -8.56 -7.08 5.41
C GLY A 2 -7.55 -6.90 4.28
N VAL A 3 -7.49 -5.72 3.65
CA VAL A 3 -6.54 -5.45 2.54
C VAL A 3 -5.09 -5.59 2.99
N VAL A 4 -4.72 -4.95 4.11
CA VAL A 4 -3.33 -4.94 4.60
C VAL A 4 -2.93 -6.30 5.15
N GLU A 5 -3.85 -6.98 5.84
CA GLU A 5 -3.61 -8.32 6.36
C GLU A 5 -3.45 -9.34 5.24
N ASP A 6 -4.25 -9.24 4.16
CA ASP A 6 -4.10 -10.07 2.96
C ASP A 6 -2.73 -9.86 2.30
N LEU A 7 -2.35 -8.60 2.07
CA LEU A 7 -1.05 -8.28 1.49
C LEU A 7 0.11 -8.75 2.38
N ALA A 8 0.01 -8.58 3.70
CA ALA A 8 1.03 -9.06 4.64
C ALA A 8 1.17 -10.59 4.59
N LYS A 9 0.05 -11.33 4.53
CA LYS A 9 0.06 -12.79 4.35
C LYS A 9 0.71 -13.20 3.03
N ARG A 10 0.35 -12.54 1.93
CA ARG A 10 0.92 -12.80 0.59
C ARG A 10 2.42 -12.54 0.57
N LEU A 11 2.87 -11.43 1.17
CA LEU A 11 4.29 -11.13 1.27
C LEU A 11 5.03 -12.17 2.13
N ALA A 12 4.47 -12.56 3.27
CA ALA A 12 5.09 -13.54 4.17
C ALA A 12 5.20 -14.95 3.56
N GLN A 13 4.24 -15.34 2.71
CA GLN A 13 4.22 -16.64 2.05
C GLN A 13 5.05 -16.69 0.76
N GLY A 14 5.38 -15.54 0.17
CA GLY A 14 6.11 -15.44 -1.09
C GLY A 14 7.57 -15.05 -0.94
N GLU A 15 8.33 -15.24 -2.01
CA GLU A 15 9.74 -14.79 -2.12
C GLU A 15 9.87 -13.37 -2.68
N ALA A 16 8.76 -12.75 -3.09
CA ALA A 16 8.75 -11.40 -3.63
C ALA A 16 9.21 -10.37 -2.58
N GLU A 17 9.89 -9.32 -3.04
CA GLU A 17 10.30 -8.20 -2.19
C GLU A 17 9.14 -7.25 -1.84
N TRP A 18 8.05 -7.32 -2.60
CA TRP A 18 6.84 -6.51 -2.39
C TRP A 18 5.59 -7.14 -3.04
N VAL A 19 4.42 -6.70 -2.60
CA VAL A 19 3.11 -7.06 -3.16
C VAL A 19 2.18 -5.85 -3.14
N GLU A 20 1.20 -5.81 -4.04
CA GLU A 20 0.22 -4.73 -4.13
C GLU A 20 -1.24 -5.19 -4.22
N HIS A 21 -2.10 -4.23 -3.88
CA HIS A 21 -3.52 -4.21 -4.15
C HIS A 21 -3.79 -3.02 -5.10
N SER A 22 -4.15 -3.33 -6.34
CA SER A 22 -4.34 -2.37 -7.46
C SER A 22 -5.79 -2.33 -7.96
N VAL A 23 -6.74 -2.58 -7.07
CA VAL A 23 -8.19 -2.56 -7.32
C VAL A 23 -8.86 -1.75 -6.20
N PRO A 24 -10.08 -1.21 -6.39
CA PRO A 24 -10.76 -0.54 -5.29
C PRO A 24 -11.02 -1.55 -4.16
N PRO A 25 -10.87 -1.13 -2.88
CA PRO A 25 -11.34 -1.94 -1.76
C PRO A 25 -12.82 -2.33 -1.96
N PRO A 26 -13.22 -3.54 -1.56
CA PRO A 26 -14.50 -4.12 -1.96
C PRO A 26 -15.73 -3.39 -1.41
N THR A 27 -15.54 -2.58 -0.36
CA THR A 27 -16.59 -1.74 0.23
C THR A 27 -16.08 -0.36 0.59
N GLU A 28 -16.99 0.61 0.69
CA GLU A 28 -16.69 1.95 1.22
C GLU A 28 -16.11 1.92 2.63
N GLN A 29 -16.56 0.98 3.46
CA GLN A 29 -16.04 0.80 4.80
C GLN A 29 -14.58 0.34 4.78
N ASP A 30 -14.24 -0.65 3.94
CA ASP A 30 -12.87 -1.13 3.79
C ASP A 30 -11.95 -0.02 3.25
N ARG A 31 -12.45 0.76 2.30
CA ARG A 31 -11.77 1.93 1.76
C ARG A 31 -11.51 2.98 2.84
N ALA A 32 -12.52 3.35 3.62
CA ALA A 32 -12.39 4.34 4.68
C ALA A 32 -11.41 3.89 5.78
N GLN A 33 -11.41 2.60 6.15
CA GLN A 33 -10.47 2.05 7.11
C GLN A 33 -9.02 2.09 6.58
N LEU A 34 -8.82 1.73 5.30
CA LEU A 34 -7.52 1.81 4.66
C LEU A 34 -7.00 3.26 4.63
N LEU A 35 -7.82 4.22 4.18
CA LEU A 35 -7.44 5.62 4.11
C LEU A 35 -7.16 6.24 5.49
N ARG A 36 -7.97 5.89 6.50
CA ARG A 36 -7.71 6.30 7.90
C ARG A 36 -6.36 5.79 8.40
N MET A 37 -6.04 4.53 8.08
CA MET A 37 -4.79 3.92 8.48
C MET A 37 -3.60 4.55 7.73
N ILE A 38 -3.70 4.79 6.42
CA ILE A 38 -2.62 5.38 5.62
C ILE A 38 -2.38 6.85 5.98
N GLY A 39 -3.45 7.62 6.23
CA GLY A 39 -3.37 9.05 6.52
C GLY A 39 -2.83 9.37 7.91
N GLY A 40 -2.93 8.45 8.88
CA GLY A 40 -2.40 8.62 10.23
C GLY A 40 -1.02 8.02 10.41
N ASP A 41 -0.05 8.80 10.87
CA ASP A 41 1.32 8.37 11.14
C ASP A 41 1.41 7.29 12.23
N ALA A 42 0.76 7.50 13.38
CA ALA A 42 0.82 6.61 14.53
C ALA A 42 0.18 5.25 14.23
N ILE A 43 -1.00 5.24 13.58
CA ILE A 43 -1.68 4.01 13.20
C ILE A 43 -0.94 3.27 12.09
N ARG A 44 -0.42 3.98 11.08
CA ARG A 44 0.43 3.39 10.04
C ARG A 44 1.69 2.77 10.65
N GLY A 45 2.39 3.50 11.50
CA GLY A 45 3.60 3.01 12.17
C GLY A 45 3.35 1.79 13.04
N ALA A 46 2.24 1.76 13.79
CA ALA A 46 1.85 0.59 14.57
C ALA A 46 1.59 -0.65 13.71
N VAL A 47 0.91 -0.47 12.56
CA VAL A 47 0.63 -1.56 11.62
C VAL A 47 1.90 -2.05 10.91
N GLU A 48 2.75 -1.12 10.44
CA GLU A 48 4.06 -1.43 9.85
C GLU A 48 4.92 -2.24 10.84
N GLY A 49 4.96 -1.83 12.12
CA GLY A 49 5.68 -2.53 13.17
C GLY A 49 5.11 -3.90 13.52
N TYR A 50 3.78 -4.03 13.57
CA TYR A 50 3.12 -5.31 13.87
C TYR A 50 3.40 -6.38 12.81
N PHE A 51 3.36 -6.02 11.53
CA PHE A 51 3.58 -6.96 10.43
C PHE A 51 5.05 -7.04 9.97
N GLY A 52 5.93 -6.13 10.42
CA GLY A 52 7.33 -6.08 10.00
C GLY A 52 7.48 -5.67 8.52
N ILE A 53 6.73 -4.66 8.09
CA ILE A 53 6.61 -4.25 6.69
C ILE A 53 6.77 -2.74 6.50
N LYS A 54 6.91 -2.31 5.25
CA LYS A 54 6.69 -0.92 4.84
C LYS A 54 5.43 -0.80 3.97
N LEU A 55 4.53 0.10 4.34
CA LEU A 55 3.40 0.48 3.49
C LEU A 55 3.84 1.59 2.52
N ALA A 56 3.41 1.45 1.27
CA ALA A 56 3.49 2.48 0.25
C ALA A 56 2.11 2.69 -0.39
N PHE A 57 1.82 3.92 -0.76
CA PHE A 57 0.50 4.32 -1.25
C PHE A 57 0.64 5.26 -2.44
N GLN A 58 -0.20 5.06 -3.46
CA GLN A 58 -0.34 6.00 -4.57
C GLN A 58 -1.71 6.68 -4.54
N ASN A 59 -2.78 5.89 -4.41
CA ASN A 59 -4.15 6.38 -4.32
C ASN A 59 -5.05 5.30 -3.70
N CYS A 60 -6.35 5.60 -3.60
CA CYS A 60 -7.33 4.72 -2.97
C CYS A 60 -7.52 3.35 -3.66
N HIS A 61 -6.93 3.14 -4.85
CA HIS A 61 -6.95 1.88 -5.58
C HIS A 61 -5.61 1.16 -5.57
N LYS A 62 -4.51 1.86 -5.24
CA LYS A 62 -3.15 1.32 -5.34
C LYS A 62 -2.37 1.51 -4.05
N THR A 63 -2.31 0.42 -3.29
CA THR A 63 -1.55 0.30 -2.05
C THR A 63 -0.62 -0.90 -2.15
N ALA A 64 0.61 -0.74 -1.69
CA ALA A 64 1.63 -1.77 -1.70
C ALA A 64 2.24 -1.97 -0.32
N ILE A 65 2.79 -3.16 -0.13
CA ILE A 65 3.58 -3.55 1.03
C ILE A 65 4.93 -4.06 0.55
N PHE A 66 5.99 -3.52 1.12
CA PHE A 66 7.38 -3.86 0.85
C PHE A 66 8.02 -4.50 2.07
N ARG A 67 8.99 -5.37 1.85
CA ARG A 67 9.92 -5.77 2.89
C ARG A 67 10.80 -4.58 3.30
N PRO A 68 11.08 -4.35 4.60
CA PRO A 68 11.92 -3.23 5.03
C PRO A 68 13.33 -3.21 4.42
N GLU A 69 13.88 -4.36 4.05
CA GLU A 69 15.15 -4.49 3.35
C GLU A 69 15.10 -4.07 1.87
N ALA A 70 13.91 -3.93 1.30
CA ALA A 70 13.69 -3.59 -0.11
C ALA A 70 13.48 -2.08 -0.36
N LEU A 71 13.68 -1.21 0.63
CA LEU A 71 13.44 0.23 0.49
C LEU A 71 14.44 0.95 -0.43
N GLU A 72 15.60 0.34 -0.67
CA GLU A 72 16.57 0.84 -1.66
C GLU A 72 16.41 0.14 -3.02
N SER A 73 15.42 -0.76 -3.17
CA SER A 73 15.16 -1.45 -4.43
C SER A 73 14.66 -0.48 -5.51
N PRO A 74 14.98 -0.73 -6.80
CA PRO A 74 14.39 0.02 -7.90
C PRO A 74 12.86 -0.03 -7.89
N ALA A 75 12.27 -1.14 -7.45
CA ALA A 75 10.81 -1.29 -7.38
C ALA A 75 10.18 -0.32 -6.36
N TYR A 76 10.75 -0.22 -5.16
CA TYR A 76 10.26 0.73 -4.16
C TYR A 76 10.43 2.17 -4.63
N GLN A 77 11.61 2.51 -5.16
CA GLN A 77 11.92 3.86 -5.64
C GLN A 77 11.01 4.28 -6.80
N ASP A 78 10.74 3.39 -7.75
CA ASP A 78 9.80 3.65 -8.84
C ASP A 78 8.37 3.82 -8.32
N PHE A 79 7.92 2.96 -7.39
CA PHE A 79 6.57 3.00 -6.84
C PHE A 79 6.28 4.34 -6.14
N ILE A 80 7.22 4.85 -5.35
CA ILE A 80 7.02 6.12 -4.63
C ILE A 80 7.35 7.36 -5.48
N SER A 81 7.88 7.18 -6.69
CA SER A 81 8.35 8.29 -7.52
C SER A 81 7.22 9.26 -7.88
N ILE A 82 7.55 10.54 -7.98
CA ILE A 82 6.60 11.59 -8.43
C ILE A 82 5.98 11.20 -9.78
N ARG A 83 6.78 10.63 -10.69
CA ARG A 83 6.30 10.17 -12.00
C ARG A 83 5.21 9.11 -11.84
N SER A 84 5.46 8.06 -11.06
CA SER A 84 4.49 6.98 -10.86
C SER A 84 3.24 7.46 -10.12
N GLN A 85 3.39 8.37 -9.15
CA GLN A 85 2.27 9.03 -8.48
C GLN A 85 1.37 9.77 -9.46
N ILE A 86 1.94 10.57 -10.38
CA ILE A 86 1.20 11.32 -11.41
C ILE A 86 0.56 10.39 -12.45
N LEU A 87 1.31 9.41 -12.95
CA LEU A 87 0.80 8.48 -13.97
C LEU A 87 -0.34 7.60 -13.47
N ASN A 88 -0.43 7.40 -12.15
CA ASN A 88 -1.50 6.66 -11.51
C ASN A 88 -2.69 7.56 -11.09
N GLN A 89 -2.76 8.82 -11.55
CA GLN A 89 -3.94 9.68 -11.42
C GLN A 89 -4.68 9.75 -12.76
N THR A 90 -5.57 8.80 -13.00
CA THR A 90 -6.46 8.83 -14.19
C THR A 90 -7.83 9.39 -13.82
N PRO A 91 -8.63 9.90 -14.79
CA PRO A 91 -9.97 10.41 -14.52
C PRO A 91 -10.91 9.38 -13.86
N GLU A 92 -10.67 8.10 -14.05
CA GLU A 92 -11.44 7.02 -13.45
C GLU A 92 -11.14 6.86 -11.94
N LEU A 93 -10.08 7.50 -11.44
CA LEU A 93 -9.60 7.44 -10.06
C LEU A 93 -9.91 8.73 -9.27
N ILE A 94 -10.75 9.62 -9.82
CA ILE A 94 -11.12 10.92 -9.21
C ILE A 94 -11.86 10.77 -7.86
N HIS A 95 -12.50 9.63 -7.62
CA HIS A 95 -13.26 9.38 -6.38
C HIS A 95 -12.41 8.75 -5.27
N CYS A 96 -11.18 9.26 -5.12
CA CYS A 96 -10.42 9.22 -3.88
C CYS A 96 -10.64 10.56 -3.14
#